data_AF-A0AAU5CPR0-F1
#
_entry.id   AF-A0AAU5CPR0-F1
#
_cell.length_a   1.000
_cell.length_b   1.000
_cell.length_c   1.000
_cell.angle_alpha   90.00
_cell.angle_beta   90.00
_cell.angle_gamma   90.00
#
_symmetry.space_group_name_H-M   'P 1'
#
loop_
_entity.id
_entity.type
_entity.pdbx_description
1 polymer ?
#
loop_
_entity_poly.entity_id
_entity_poly.type
_entity_poly.pdbx_seq_one_letter_code
_entity_poly.pdbx_strand_id
1 'polypeptide(L)'
;MNTQLEAAHAAVPEIAEHFERKARVEELLRRVPETSTPDEAAQHVADEAIAGYLDTGVWPDDVEQRAQTAYVAASGAQAVRNRLAALHRDYIGNTGLKLLREAHRSEILAALEVQLRDVLAEARKHVTALGDVRTADEALTAGGEAAEAYTAIRALVPALKNIRAAQWEALSQGELTGLTSLYQRAKDSGFGDVQDVSDATPAEQFEAMKSRRYTLSHLVWLAQMNGVAYVPEDVETVVAAQEAYENRGAVADAPKAILETWETPIVPTPQPAEPRPTYERERVLRARSGRSF
;
A
#
# COMPACT_ATOMS: atom_id res chain seq x y z
N MET A 1 -3.57 -4.24 -1.30
CA MET A 1 -3.83 -3.51 -2.55
C MET A 1 -4.19 -2.08 -2.16
N ASN A 2 -3.53 -1.08 -2.74
CA ASN A 2 -3.73 0.33 -2.35
C ASN A 2 -4.84 0.95 -3.20
N THR A 3 -6.03 1.06 -2.64
CA THR A 3 -7.24 1.53 -3.35
C THR A 3 -7.13 2.97 -3.86
N GLN A 4 -6.35 3.83 -3.20
CA GLN A 4 -6.18 5.23 -3.54
C GLN A 4 -5.27 5.39 -4.77
N LEU A 5 -4.23 4.54 -4.85
CA LEU A 5 -3.39 4.46 -6.04
C LEU A 5 -4.18 3.93 -7.24
N GLU A 6 -5.07 2.96 -7.04
CA GLU A 6 -5.95 2.45 -8.11
C GLU A 6 -6.94 3.51 -8.59
N ALA A 7 -7.54 4.26 -7.67
CA ALA A 7 -8.39 5.39 -8.02
C ALA A 7 -7.61 6.47 -8.79
N ALA A 8 -6.36 6.76 -8.41
CA ALA A 8 -5.50 7.69 -9.13
C ALA A 8 -5.15 7.19 -10.53
N HIS A 9 -4.82 5.90 -10.67
CA HIS A 9 -4.62 5.29 -11.98
C HIS A 9 -5.87 5.35 -12.87
N ALA A 10 -7.05 5.12 -12.29
CA ALA A 10 -8.32 5.17 -13.02
C ALA A 10 -8.70 6.59 -13.46
N ALA A 11 -8.17 7.63 -12.80
CA ALA A 11 -8.34 9.01 -13.20
C ALA A 11 -7.51 9.40 -14.44
N VAL A 12 -6.47 8.63 -14.77
CA VAL A 12 -5.63 8.83 -15.96
C VAL A 12 -6.18 7.99 -17.12
N PRO A 13 -6.71 8.60 -18.21
CA PRO A 13 -7.42 7.89 -19.27
C PRO A 13 -6.63 6.73 -19.91
N GLU A 14 -5.34 6.95 -20.19
CA GLU A 14 -4.47 5.98 -20.86
C GLU A 14 -4.20 4.75 -19.97
N ILE A 15 -4.06 4.97 -18.66
CA ILE A 15 -3.86 3.89 -17.68
C ILE A 15 -5.18 3.13 -17.48
N ALA A 16 -6.31 3.85 -17.39
CA ALA A 16 -7.63 3.24 -17.33
C ALA A 16 -7.90 2.36 -18.57
N GLU A 17 -7.61 2.87 -19.78
CA GLU A 17 -7.74 2.10 -21.01
C GLU A 17 -6.83 0.86 -21.01
N HIS A 18 -5.61 0.96 -20.49
CA HIS A 18 -4.72 -0.19 -20.33
C HIS A 18 -5.36 -1.30 -19.48
N PHE A 19 -5.96 -0.95 -18.34
CA PHE A 19 -6.67 -1.91 -17.48
C PHE A 19 -7.91 -2.49 -18.16
N GLU A 20 -8.68 -1.69 -18.90
CA GLU A 20 -9.82 -2.19 -19.67
C GLU A 20 -9.38 -3.19 -20.74
N ARG A 21 -8.34 -2.87 -21.52
CA ARG A 21 -7.82 -3.76 -22.56
C ARG A 21 -7.32 -5.07 -21.96
N LYS A 22 -6.62 -5.02 -20.82
CA LYS A 22 -6.21 -6.22 -20.06
C LYS A 22 -7.43 -7.07 -19.68
N ALA A 23 -8.45 -6.47 -19.07
CA ALA A 23 -9.67 -7.18 -18.65
C ALA A 23 -10.41 -7.81 -19.85
N ARG A 24 -10.47 -7.11 -20.99
CA ARG A 24 -11.04 -7.66 -22.23
C ARG A 24 -10.25 -8.87 -22.75
N VAL A 25 -8.93 -8.82 -22.73
CA VAL A 25 -8.09 -9.96 -23.14
C VAL A 25 -8.27 -11.15 -22.20
N GLU A 26 -8.34 -10.91 -20.89
CA GLU A 26 -8.62 -11.95 -19.89
C GLU A 26 -9.98 -12.61 -20.13
N GLU A 27 -11.01 -11.81 -20.38
CA GLU A 27 -12.35 -12.32 -20.70
C GLU A 27 -12.36 -13.11 -22.01
N LEU A 28 -11.66 -12.65 -23.05
CA LEU A 28 -11.54 -13.38 -24.31
C LEU A 28 -10.80 -14.72 -24.10
N LEU A 29 -9.73 -14.74 -23.30
CA LEU A 29 -8.99 -15.96 -22.99
C LEU A 29 -9.82 -16.97 -22.18
N ARG A 30 -10.70 -16.47 -21.30
CA ARG A 30 -11.66 -17.29 -20.55
C ARG A 30 -12.74 -17.89 -21.46
N ARG A 31 -13.18 -17.15 -22.48
CA ARG A 31 -14.20 -17.58 -23.45
C ARG A 31 -13.68 -18.56 -24.50
N VAL A 32 -12.40 -18.50 -24.84
CA VAL A 32 -11.76 -19.45 -25.76
C VAL A 32 -11.15 -20.56 -24.92
N PRO A 33 -11.88 -21.67 -24.65
CA PRO A 33 -11.40 -22.73 -23.76
C PRO A 33 -10.10 -23.33 -24.28
N GLU A 34 -9.41 -24.06 -23.42
CA GLU A 34 -8.29 -24.88 -23.84
C GLU A 34 -8.80 -25.94 -24.82
N THR A 35 -8.37 -25.84 -26.08
CA THR A 35 -8.78 -26.77 -27.13
C THR A 35 -7.74 -27.88 -27.22
N SER A 36 -8.21 -29.08 -27.55
CA SER A 36 -7.36 -30.16 -28.07
C SER A 36 -6.45 -29.64 -29.17
N THR A 37 -5.25 -30.20 -29.27
CA THR A 37 -4.39 -29.94 -30.42
C THR A 37 -5.09 -30.40 -31.71
N PRO A 38 -4.72 -29.86 -32.89
CA PRO A 38 -5.29 -30.28 -34.17
C PRO A 38 -5.24 -31.79 -34.38
N ASP A 39 -4.13 -32.42 -33.98
CA ASP A 39 -3.94 -33.87 -34.06
C ASP A 39 -4.88 -34.63 -33.13
N GLU A 40 -5.00 -34.21 -31.86
CA GLU A 40 -5.93 -34.81 -30.89
C GLU A 40 -7.39 -34.68 -31.36
N ALA A 41 -7.77 -33.55 -31.96
CA ALA A 41 -9.11 -33.34 -32.48
C ALA A 41 -9.42 -34.26 -33.68
N ALA A 42 -8.46 -34.45 -34.59
CA ALA A 42 -8.60 -35.38 -35.70
C ALA A 42 -8.62 -36.84 -35.21
N GLN A 43 -7.77 -37.17 -34.25
CA GLN A 43 -7.68 -38.51 -33.66
C GLN A 43 -8.97 -38.89 -32.95
N HIS A 44 -9.61 -37.96 -32.21
CA HIS A 44 -10.89 -38.20 -31.57
C HIS A 44 -11.98 -38.63 -32.57
N VAL A 45 -12.02 -38.03 -33.76
CA VAL A 45 -12.97 -38.43 -34.83
C VAL A 45 -12.68 -39.84 -35.32
N ALA A 46 -11.40 -40.19 -35.49
CA ALA A 46 -11.00 -41.54 -35.89
C ALA A 46 -11.36 -42.57 -34.82
N ASP A 47 -11.11 -42.27 -33.54
CA ASP A 47 -11.42 -43.14 -32.40
C ASP A 47 -12.95 -43.37 -32.28
N GLU A 48 -13.77 -42.33 -32.45
CA GLU A 48 -15.23 -42.44 -32.51
C GLU A 48 -15.70 -43.34 -33.66
N ALA A 49 -15.11 -43.19 -34.85
CA ALA A 49 -15.46 -43.99 -36.03
C ALA A 49 -15.07 -45.47 -35.86
N ILE A 50 -13.88 -45.74 -35.29
CA ILE A 50 -13.43 -47.09 -34.95
C ILE A 50 -14.38 -47.72 -33.93
N ALA A 51 -14.73 -47.00 -32.86
CA ALA A 51 -15.66 -47.50 -31.85
C ALA A 51 -17.04 -47.83 -32.44
N GLY A 52 -17.59 -46.96 -33.29
CA GLY A 52 -18.86 -47.19 -33.98
C GLY A 52 -18.83 -48.35 -34.96
N TYR A 53 -17.72 -48.54 -35.68
CA TYR A 53 -17.51 -49.70 -36.56
C TYR A 53 -17.47 -51.00 -35.78
N LEU A 54 -16.78 -51.04 -34.64
CA LEU A 54 -16.71 -52.23 -33.79
C LEU A 54 -18.07 -52.63 -33.22
N ASP A 55 -18.97 -51.67 -33.01
CA ASP A 55 -20.34 -51.91 -32.52
C ASP A 55 -21.31 -52.34 -33.63
N THR A 56 -21.26 -51.68 -34.80
CA THR A 56 -22.27 -51.81 -35.86
C THR A 56 -21.82 -52.60 -37.09
N GLY A 57 -20.51 -52.79 -37.26
CA GLY A 57 -19.89 -53.38 -38.44
C GLY A 57 -19.88 -52.48 -39.68
N VAL A 58 -20.35 -51.24 -39.58
CA VAL A 58 -20.46 -50.29 -40.70
C VAL A 58 -19.46 -49.16 -40.54
N TRP A 59 -18.61 -48.95 -41.55
CA TRP A 59 -17.64 -47.87 -41.57
C TRP A 59 -18.28 -46.61 -42.18
N PRO A 60 -18.22 -45.43 -41.54
CA PRO A 60 -18.77 -44.21 -42.13
C PRO A 60 -17.93 -43.71 -43.31
N ASP A 61 -18.58 -43.26 -44.38
CA ASP A 61 -17.89 -42.79 -45.60
C ASP A 61 -17.27 -41.39 -45.45
N ASP A 62 -17.62 -40.66 -44.38
CA ASP A 62 -17.27 -39.25 -44.17
C ASP A 62 -16.19 -39.01 -43.08
N VAL A 63 -15.58 -40.08 -42.55
CA VAL A 63 -14.62 -40.00 -41.43
C VAL A 63 -13.45 -39.07 -41.75
N GLU A 64 -12.86 -39.19 -42.93
CA GLU A 64 -11.73 -38.34 -43.35
C GLU A 64 -12.11 -36.86 -43.41
N GLN A 65 -13.29 -36.55 -43.98
CA GLN A 65 -13.79 -35.19 -44.08
C GLN A 65 -14.10 -34.60 -42.69
N ARG A 66 -14.69 -35.40 -41.79
CA ARG A 66 -14.95 -35.00 -40.41
C ARG A 66 -13.65 -34.76 -39.65
N ALA A 67 -12.65 -35.64 -39.80
CA ALA A 67 -11.34 -35.50 -39.16
C ALA A 67 -10.59 -34.25 -39.65
N GLN A 68 -10.61 -33.99 -40.97
CA GLN A 68 -10.04 -32.77 -41.55
C GLN A 68 -10.76 -31.51 -41.04
N THR A 69 -12.09 -31.54 -40.95
CA THR A 69 -12.88 -30.42 -40.41
C THR A 69 -12.53 -30.13 -38.96
N ALA A 70 -12.41 -31.19 -38.13
CA ALA A 70 -12.01 -31.08 -36.73
C ALA A 70 -10.59 -30.52 -36.58
N TYR A 71 -9.64 -31.00 -37.39
CA TYR A 71 -8.26 -30.51 -37.43
C TYR A 71 -8.20 -29.00 -37.72
N VAL A 72 -8.87 -28.55 -38.79
CA VAL A 72 -8.85 -27.14 -39.21
C VAL A 72 -9.50 -26.25 -38.15
N ALA A 73 -10.63 -26.66 -37.58
CA ALA A 73 -11.29 -25.93 -36.52
C ALA A 73 -10.41 -25.79 -35.27
N ALA A 74 -9.79 -26.88 -34.83
CA ALA A 74 -8.87 -26.88 -33.68
C ALA A 74 -7.61 -26.02 -33.95
N SER A 75 -7.05 -26.07 -35.15
CA SER A 75 -5.90 -25.24 -35.54
C SER A 75 -6.22 -23.74 -35.47
N GLY A 76 -7.38 -23.33 -35.99
CA GLY A 76 -7.84 -21.94 -35.89
C GLY A 76 -8.03 -21.49 -34.44
N ALA A 77 -8.69 -22.32 -33.62
CA ALA A 77 -8.92 -22.02 -32.20
C ALA A 77 -7.60 -21.91 -31.41
N GLN A 78 -6.66 -22.84 -31.65
CA GLN A 78 -5.34 -22.83 -31.01
C GLN A 78 -4.53 -21.58 -31.39
N ALA A 79 -4.56 -21.17 -32.66
CA ALA A 79 -3.87 -19.96 -33.11
C ALA A 79 -4.41 -18.69 -32.41
N VAL A 80 -5.73 -18.55 -32.30
CA VAL A 80 -6.37 -17.43 -31.59
C VAL A 80 -6.01 -17.45 -30.11
N ARG A 81 -6.13 -18.60 -29.44
CA ARG A 81 -5.78 -18.75 -28.02
C ARG A 81 -4.31 -18.43 -27.76
N ASN A 82 -3.39 -18.90 -28.60
CA ASN A 82 -1.96 -18.61 -28.47
C ASN A 82 -1.68 -17.10 -28.58
N ARG A 83 -2.36 -16.40 -29.50
CA ARG A 83 -2.23 -14.94 -29.63
C ARG A 83 -2.79 -14.21 -28.41
N LEU A 84 -3.96 -14.60 -27.91
CA LEU A 84 -4.56 -14.03 -26.70
C LEU A 84 -3.67 -14.27 -25.48
N ALA A 85 -3.10 -15.47 -25.32
CA ALA A 85 -2.19 -15.78 -24.23
C ALA A 85 -0.88 -14.97 -24.32
N ALA A 86 -0.37 -14.71 -25.53
CA ALA A 86 0.78 -13.83 -25.72
C ALA A 86 0.47 -12.38 -25.29
N LEU A 87 -0.66 -11.83 -25.76
CA LEU A 87 -1.12 -10.50 -25.35
C LEU A 87 -1.33 -10.42 -23.83
N HIS A 88 -1.95 -11.45 -23.23
CA HIS A 88 -2.15 -11.52 -21.79
C HIS A 88 -0.83 -11.49 -21.01
N ARG A 89 0.19 -12.21 -21.49
CA ARG A 89 1.54 -12.14 -20.91
C ARG A 89 2.14 -10.74 -21.04
N ASP A 90 1.94 -10.04 -22.15
CA ASP A 90 2.42 -8.66 -22.32
C ASP A 90 1.78 -7.71 -21.28
N TYR A 91 0.49 -7.90 -20.98
CA TYR A 91 -0.22 -7.16 -19.92
C TYR A 91 0.22 -7.54 -18.50
N ILE A 92 0.58 -8.81 -18.26
CA ILE A 92 1.12 -9.25 -16.96
C ILE A 92 2.57 -8.79 -16.75
N GLY A 93 3.35 -8.72 -17.83
CA GLY A 93 4.77 -8.40 -17.82
C GLY A 93 5.09 -7.01 -17.27
N ASN A 94 4.07 -6.19 -16.97
CA ASN A 94 4.14 -4.88 -16.32
C ASN A 94 5.00 -3.83 -17.01
N THR A 95 5.76 -4.14 -18.07
CA THR A 95 6.60 -3.18 -18.80
C THR A 95 5.76 -2.05 -19.41
N GLY A 96 4.66 -2.38 -20.09
CA GLY A 96 3.78 -1.37 -20.69
C GLY A 96 3.10 -0.49 -19.65
N LEU A 97 2.59 -1.08 -18.56
CA LEU A 97 1.98 -0.34 -17.46
C LEU A 97 3.00 0.55 -16.73
N LYS A 98 4.23 0.07 -16.54
CA LYS A 98 5.32 0.83 -15.93
C LYS A 98 5.65 2.06 -16.77
N LEU A 99 5.79 1.91 -18.09
CA LEU A 99 6.05 3.04 -19.00
C LEU A 99 4.90 4.07 -18.99
N LEU A 100 3.65 3.62 -18.96
CA LEU A 100 2.50 4.52 -18.84
C LEU A 100 2.50 5.27 -17.50
N ARG A 101 2.77 4.58 -16.39
CA ARG A 101 2.86 5.21 -15.07
C ARG A 101 3.99 6.23 -14.96
N GLU A 102 5.13 5.94 -15.60
CA GLU A 102 6.25 6.87 -15.70
C GLU A 102 5.89 8.10 -16.54
N ALA A 103 5.29 7.90 -17.72
CA ALA A 103 4.90 9.00 -18.61
C ALA A 103 3.81 9.91 -18.00
N HIS A 104 2.86 9.33 -17.28
CA HIS A 104 1.74 10.06 -16.66
C HIS A 104 1.92 10.27 -15.14
N ARG A 105 3.16 10.21 -14.63
CA ARG A 105 3.44 10.31 -13.19
C ARG A 105 2.84 11.58 -12.56
N SER A 106 3.01 12.73 -13.21
CA SER A 106 2.50 14.01 -12.71
C SER A 106 0.96 14.03 -12.64
N GLU A 107 0.27 13.39 -13.58
CA GLU A 107 -1.20 13.27 -13.56
C GLU A 107 -1.67 12.34 -12.44
N ILE A 108 -0.97 11.23 -12.20
CA ILE A 108 -1.23 10.34 -11.06
C ILE A 108 -1.07 11.10 -9.74
N LEU A 109 0.02 11.87 -9.59
CA LEU A 109 0.28 12.67 -8.39
C LEU A 109 -0.77 13.77 -8.19
N ALA A 110 -1.19 14.46 -9.27
CA ALA A 110 -2.28 15.43 -9.22
C ALA A 110 -3.61 14.79 -8.79
N ALA A 111 -3.92 13.59 -9.28
CA ALA A 111 -5.12 12.85 -8.85
C ALA A 111 -5.05 12.46 -7.36
N LEU A 112 -3.87 12.08 -6.85
CA LEU A 112 -3.65 11.83 -5.43
C LEU A 112 -3.78 13.11 -4.59
N GLU A 113 -3.35 14.26 -5.12
CA GLU A 113 -3.51 15.55 -4.45
C GLU A 113 -4.99 15.92 -4.27
N VAL A 114 -5.82 15.69 -5.30
CA VAL A 114 -7.28 15.87 -5.22
C VAL A 114 -7.86 14.97 -4.13
N GLN A 115 -7.50 13.68 -4.12
CA GLN A 115 -7.95 12.74 -3.08
C GLN A 115 -7.52 13.19 -1.67
N LEU A 116 -6.30 13.71 -1.51
CA LEU A 116 -5.81 14.22 -0.23
C LEU A 116 -6.63 15.42 0.21
N ARG A 117 -6.91 16.36 -0.71
CA ARG A 117 -7.72 17.55 -0.44
C ARG A 117 -9.12 17.18 0.02
N ASP A 118 -9.72 16.15 -0.58
CA ASP A 118 -11.04 15.64 -0.20
C ASP A 118 -11.03 15.01 1.20
N VAL A 119 -10.03 14.18 1.51
CA VAL A 119 -9.86 13.59 2.86
C VAL A 119 -9.70 14.68 3.92
N LEU A 120 -8.90 15.72 3.64
CA LEU A 120 -8.71 16.84 4.55
C LEU A 120 -9.98 17.71 4.67
N ALA A 121 -10.73 17.89 3.57
CA ALA A 121 -11.99 18.61 3.60
C ALA A 121 -13.04 17.88 4.43
N GLU A 122 -13.11 16.55 4.32
CA GLU A 122 -13.99 15.72 5.14
C GLU A 122 -13.60 15.79 6.62
N ALA A 123 -12.30 15.66 6.94
CA ALA A 123 -11.82 15.79 8.30
C ALA A 123 -12.20 17.16 8.91
N ARG A 124 -12.01 18.25 8.15
CA ARG A 124 -12.36 19.63 8.59
C ARG A 124 -13.82 19.78 9.02
N LYS A 125 -14.77 19.05 8.43
CA LYS A 125 -16.19 19.10 8.82
C LYS A 125 -16.40 18.69 10.28
N HIS A 126 -15.52 17.85 10.82
CA HIS A 126 -15.65 17.25 12.14
C HIS A 126 -14.71 17.86 13.18
N VAL A 127 -13.69 18.61 12.76
CA VAL A 127 -12.64 19.17 13.63
C VAL A 127 -13.23 20.05 14.75
N THR A 128 -14.21 20.90 14.44
CA THR A 128 -14.81 21.78 15.46
C THR A 128 -15.58 21.00 16.52
N ALA A 129 -16.33 19.98 16.11
CA ALA A 129 -17.08 19.11 17.02
C ALA A 129 -16.17 18.21 17.86
N LEU A 130 -15.00 17.84 17.34
CA LEU A 130 -14.00 17.06 18.06
C LEU A 130 -13.39 17.83 19.25
N GLY A 131 -13.19 19.16 19.11
CA GLY A 131 -12.56 19.99 20.13
C GLY A 131 -11.14 19.49 20.48
N ASP A 132 -10.91 19.24 21.78
CA ASP A 132 -9.62 18.78 22.31
C ASP A 132 -9.52 17.25 22.47
N VAL A 133 -10.54 16.50 22.06
CA VAL A 133 -10.54 15.03 22.14
C VAL A 133 -9.49 14.43 21.20
N ARG A 134 -8.55 13.64 21.73
CA ARG A 134 -7.50 12.95 20.95
C ARG A 134 -7.50 11.44 21.18
N THR A 135 -8.11 10.96 22.25
CA THR A 135 -8.18 9.52 22.57
C THR A 135 -9.61 8.97 22.51
N ALA A 136 -9.74 7.65 22.40
CA ALA A 136 -11.05 6.99 22.40
C ALA A 136 -11.76 7.14 23.75
N ASP A 137 -11.02 7.10 24.86
CA ASP A 137 -11.58 7.24 26.21
C ASP A 137 -12.10 8.66 26.45
N GLU A 138 -11.37 9.68 25.97
CA GLU A 138 -11.84 11.08 25.97
C GLU A 138 -13.10 11.22 25.11
N ALA A 139 -13.14 10.59 23.94
CA ALA A 139 -14.30 10.62 23.05
C ALA A 139 -15.54 9.99 23.72
N LEU A 140 -15.37 8.83 24.36
CA LEU A 140 -16.43 8.16 25.12
C LEU A 140 -16.89 8.99 26.32
N THR A 141 -15.97 9.68 27.00
CA THR A 141 -16.27 10.53 28.14
C THR A 141 -17.02 11.80 27.72
N ALA A 142 -16.62 12.43 26.61
CA ALA A 142 -17.29 13.60 26.05
C ALA A 142 -18.69 13.25 25.50
N GLY A 143 -18.82 12.08 24.87
CA GLY A 143 -20.06 11.61 24.26
C GLY A 143 -20.55 12.49 23.12
N GLY A 144 -21.77 12.20 22.64
CA GLY A 144 -22.48 13.02 21.64
C GLY A 144 -21.67 13.30 20.37
N GLU A 145 -21.70 14.56 19.91
CA GLU A 145 -21.07 15.00 18.67
C GLU A 145 -19.54 14.81 18.66
N ALA A 146 -18.87 14.91 19.81
CA ALA A 146 -17.42 14.71 19.90
C ALA A 146 -17.03 13.24 19.65
N ALA A 147 -17.82 12.29 20.15
CA ALA A 147 -17.61 10.86 19.91
C ALA A 147 -17.85 10.47 18.44
N GLU A 148 -18.86 11.07 17.81
CA GLU A 148 -19.15 10.89 16.38
C GLU A 148 -18.05 11.49 15.52
N ALA A 149 -17.62 12.72 15.81
CA ALA A 149 -16.51 13.39 15.13
C ALA A 149 -15.20 12.60 15.25
N TYR A 150 -14.88 12.08 16.44
CA TYR A 150 -13.72 11.21 16.66
C TYR A 150 -13.76 9.98 15.75
N THR A 151 -14.90 9.29 15.71
CA THR A 151 -15.09 8.09 14.88
C THR A 151 -14.94 8.41 13.40
N ALA A 152 -15.56 9.51 12.93
CA ALA A 152 -15.50 9.96 11.55
C ALA A 152 -14.06 10.28 11.11
N ILE A 153 -13.33 11.08 11.89
CA ILE A 153 -11.94 11.44 11.57
C ILE A 153 -11.04 10.20 11.64
N ARG A 154 -11.22 9.33 12.64
CA ARG A 154 -10.44 8.08 12.76
C ARG A 154 -10.61 7.18 11.54
N ALA A 155 -11.82 7.11 10.97
CA ALA A 155 -12.10 6.32 9.77
C ALA A 155 -11.37 6.84 8.51
N LEU A 156 -10.94 8.11 8.50
CA LEU A 156 -10.19 8.71 7.39
C LEU A 156 -8.67 8.44 7.45
N VAL A 157 -8.13 8.06 8.62
CA VAL A 157 -6.69 7.81 8.79
C VAL A 157 -6.14 6.73 7.83
N PRO A 158 -6.82 5.59 7.59
CA PRO A 158 -6.39 4.63 6.57
C PRO A 158 -6.29 5.23 5.17
N ALA A 159 -7.23 6.12 4.79
CA ALA A 159 -7.20 6.78 3.50
C ALA A 159 -5.96 7.69 3.37
N LEU A 160 -5.67 8.52 4.38
CA LEU A 160 -4.45 9.33 4.43
C LEU A 160 -3.20 8.47 4.27
N LYS A 161 -3.09 7.38 5.03
CA LYS A 161 -1.96 6.45 4.96
C LYS A 161 -1.79 5.86 3.56
N ASN A 162 -2.89 5.47 2.93
CA ASN A 162 -2.88 4.91 1.58
C ASN A 162 -2.49 5.94 0.53
N ILE A 163 -2.96 7.19 0.64
CA ILE A 163 -2.55 8.29 -0.25
C ILE A 163 -1.05 8.55 -0.13
N ARG A 164 -0.50 8.63 1.10
CA ARG A 164 0.94 8.85 1.29
C ARG A 164 1.78 7.68 0.76
N ALA A 165 1.33 6.45 0.99
CA ALA A 165 1.98 5.29 0.38
C ALA A 165 1.92 5.33 -1.15
N ALA A 166 0.78 5.71 -1.73
CA ALA A 166 0.57 5.83 -3.17
C ALA A 166 1.44 6.93 -3.80
N GLN A 167 1.57 8.07 -3.13
CA GLN A 167 2.45 9.18 -3.52
C GLN A 167 3.89 8.69 -3.65
N TRP A 168 4.42 8.02 -2.62
CA TRP A 168 5.79 7.50 -2.67
C TRP A 168 5.97 6.40 -3.71
N GLU A 169 4.95 5.57 -3.94
CA GLU A 169 4.96 4.57 -5.00
C GLU A 169 4.98 5.20 -6.39
N ALA A 170 4.17 6.24 -6.63
CA ALA A 170 4.12 7.00 -7.88
C ALA A 170 5.44 7.75 -8.14
N LEU A 171 6.00 8.39 -7.11
CA LEU A 171 7.31 9.05 -7.18
C LEU A 171 8.45 8.07 -7.49
N SER A 172 8.32 6.80 -7.07
CA SER A 172 9.31 5.76 -7.40
C SER A 172 9.17 5.20 -8.82
N GLN A 173 8.10 5.54 -9.55
CA GLN A 173 7.96 5.16 -10.95
C GLN A 173 8.82 6.09 -11.81
N GLY A 174 9.72 5.49 -12.59
CA GLY A 174 10.72 6.16 -13.41
C GLY A 174 12.14 5.75 -13.04
N GLU A 175 13.09 5.89 -13.96
CA GLU A 175 14.51 5.59 -13.67
C GLU A 175 15.06 6.51 -12.56
N LEU A 176 14.93 6.08 -11.30
CA LEU A 176 15.75 6.53 -10.18
C LEU A 176 17.14 5.89 -10.21
N THR A 177 17.66 5.49 -11.38
CA THR A 177 18.90 4.70 -11.54
C THR A 177 20.14 5.45 -11.05
N GLY A 178 20.09 6.78 -10.92
CA GLY A 178 21.12 7.59 -10.25
C GLY A 178 20.76 8.11 -8.85
N LEU A 179 19.48 8.18 -8.51
CA LEU A 179 18.97 8.93 -7.33
C LEU A 179 18.28 8.04 -6.28
N THR A 180 18.39 6.71 -6.37
CA THR A 180 17.72 5.79 -5.44
C THR A 180 18.05 6.10 -3.97
N SER A 181 19.30 6.49 -3.69
CA SER A 181 19.72 6.91 -2.35
C SER A 181 19.13 8.24 -1.90
N LEU A 182 18.96 9.21 -2.82
CA LEU A 182 18.32 10.49 -2.52
C LEU A 182 16.82 10.34 -2.33
N TYR A 183 16.14 9.56 -3.18
CA TYR A 183 14.74 9.21 -2.98
C TYR A 183 14.52 8.55 -1.61
N GLN A 184 15.34 7.55 -1.26
CA GLN A 184 15.19 6.85 0.01
C GLN A 184 15.48 7.77 1.20
N ARG A 185 16.50 8.64 1.08
CA ARG A 185 16.79 9.67 2.09
C ARG A 185 15.64 10.65 2.26
N ALA A 186 15.06 11.17 1.17
CA ALA A 186 13.92 12.08 1.17
C ALA A 186 12.68 11.43 1.79
N LYS A 187 12.45 10.16 1.47
CA LYS A 187 11.37 9.36 2.05
C LYS A 187 11.56 9.12 3.54
N ASP A 188 12.77 8.80 3.97
CA ASP A 188 13.07 8.49 5.37
C ASP A 188 13.18 9.76 6.24
N SER A 189 13.44 10.92 5.63
CA SER A 189 13.47 12.22 6.32
C SER A 189 12.06 12.77 6.59
N GLY A 190 11.01 12.19 5.99
CA GLY A 190 9.62 12.65 6.13
C GLY A 190 9.29 13.89 5.28
N PHE A 191 10.22 14.33 4.43
CA PHE A 191 9.98 15.43 3.49
C PHE A 191 9.07 14.97 2.35
N GLY A 192 8.12 15.83 1.94
CA GLY A 192 7.16 15.53 0.87
C GLY A 192 5.73 15.29 1.35
N ASP A 193 5.49 15.21 2.66
CA ASP A 193 4.12 15.15 3.19
C ASP A 193 3.51 16.56 3.40
N VAL A 194 4.34 17.54 3.78
CA VAL A 194 3.92 18.92 4.11
C VAL A 194 4.81 19.92 3.42
N GLN A 195 4.22 20.97 2.86
CA GLN A 195 4.92 22.04 2.16
C GLN A 195 5.57 22.95 3.20
N ASP A 196 6.78 23.40 2.91
CA ASP A 196 7.51 24.35 3.76
C ASP A 196 7.71 23.86 5.21
N VAL A 197 8.01 22.56 5.39
CA VAL A 197 8.41 22.01 6.69
C VAL A 197 9.45 22.94 7.34
N SER A 198 9.14 23.35 8.56
CA SER A 198 9.92 24.32 9.32
C SER A 198 10.08 23.89 10.77
N ASP A 199 10.94 24.59 11.52
CA ASP A 199 11.18 24.35 12.94
C ASP A 199 9.93 24.60 13.81
N ALA A 200 8.89 25.24 13.26
CA ALA A 200 7.59 25.39 13.91
C ALA A 200 6.70 24.12 13.81
N THR A 201 7.11 23.13 13.01
CA THR A 201 6.40 21.85 12.90
C THR A 201 6.55 21.08 14.22
N PRO A 202 5.45 20.69 14.89
CA PRO A 202 5.58 19.96 16.15
C PRO A 202 6.30 18.63 15.96
N ALA A 203 7.18 18.27 16.91
CA ALA A 203 8.06 17.10 16.80
C ALA A 203 7.30 15.78 16.55
N GLU A 204 6.14 15.62 17.21
CA GLU A 204 5.26 14.46 17.01
C GLU A 204 4.76 14.32 15.55
N GLN A 205 4.54 15.45 14.87
CA GLN A 205 4.08 15.46 13.47
C GLN A 205 5.23 15.14 12.53
N PHE A 206 6.43 15.62 12.85
CA PHE A 206 7.64 15.28 12.13
C PHE A 206 7.97 13.78 12.21
N GLU A 207 7.85 13.19 13.41
CA GLU A 207 8.04 11.75 13.60
C GLU A 207 6.94 10.92 12.92
N ALA A 208 5.70 11.42 12.86
CA ALA A 208 4.64 10.78 12.08
C ALA A 208 4.98 10.70 10.59
N MET A 209 5.55 11.77 10.01
CA MET A 209 6.00 11.81 8.61
C MET A 209 7.17 10.84 8.35
N LYS A 210 8.23 10.89 9.17
CA LYS A 210 9.39 9.97 9.06
C LYS A 210 8.99 8.50 9.20
N SER A 211 8.27 8.19 10.28
CA SER A 211 7.86 6.82 10.59
C SER A 211 6.72 6.31 9.70
N ARG A 212 6.05 7.23 8.98
CA ARG A 212 4.85 6.99 8.16
C ARG A 212 3.71 6.37 8.98
N ARG A 213 3.68 6.69 10.29
CA ARG A 213 2.65 6.27 11.25
C ARG A 213 1.70 7.41 11.50
N TYR A 214 0.80 7.63 10.55
CA TYR A 214 -0.20 8.69 10.66
C TYR A 214 -1.27 8.35 11.69
N THR A 215 -1.57 9.31 12.57
CA THR A 215 -2.55 9.19 13.65
C THR A 215 -3.72 10.15 13.40
N LEU A 216 -4.77 10.04 14.23
CA LEU A 216 -5.86 11.02 14.23
C LEU A 216 -5.34 12.44 14.50
N SER A 217 -4.44 12.60 15.49
CA SER A 217 -3.84 13.90 15.81
C SER A 217 -3.11 14.50 14.61
N HIS A 218 -2.39 13.67 13.85
CA HIS A 218 -1.72 14.13 12.63
C HIS A 218 -2.72 14.58 11.56
N LEU A 219 -3.79 13.83 11.33
CA LEU A 219 -4.83 14.21 10.38
C LEU A 219 -5.54 15.52 10.79
N VAL A 220 -5.85 15.69 12.08
CA VAL A 220 -6.43 16.93 12.61
C VAL A 220 -5.48 18.11 12.41
N TRP A 221 -4.19 17.92 12.69
CA TRP A 221 -3.17 18.95 12.47
C TRP A 221 -3.06 19.37 11.00
N LEU A 222 -3.07 18.41 10.07
CA LEU A 222 -3.11 18.70 8.62
C LEU A 222 -4.41 19.43 8.23
N ALA A 223 -5.54 19.08 8.83
CA ALA A 223 -6.84 19.66 8.49
C ALA A 223 -7.00 21.12 8.98
N GLN A 224 -6.38 21.50 10.10
CA GLN A 224 -6.60 22.76 10.82
C GLN A 224 -5.83 24.01 10.32
N MET A 225 -5.15 23.95 9.17
CA MET A 225 -4.38 25.05 8.55
C MET A 225 -2.90 25.22 8.94
N ASN A 226 -2.29 24.34 9.75
CA ASN A 226 -0.84 24.41 10.03
C ASN A 226 0.01 23.42 9.19
N GLY A 227 -0.58 22.37 8.66
CA GLY A 227 0.07 21.51 7.67
C GLY A 227 -0.45 21.85 6.28
N VAL A 228 0.35 22.53 5.45
CA VAL A 228 0.07 22.63 4.02
C VAL A 228 0.37 21.27 3.41
N ALA A 229 -0.52 20.30 3.66
CA ALA A 229 -0.40 18.97 3.07
C ALA A 229 -0.43 19.12 1.55
N TYR A 230 0.64 18.68 0.90
CA TYR A 230 0.77 18.72 -0.55
C TYR A 230 1.26 17.37 -1.05
N VAL A 231 1.09 17.13 -2.34
CA VAL A 231 1.68 16.01 -3.06
C VAL A 231 2.76 16.61 -3.97
N PRO A 232 4.04 16.26 -3.83
CA PRO A 232 5.11 16.73 -4.70
C PRO A 232 4.87 16.30 -6.15
N GLU A 233 5.28 17.13 -7.10
CA GLU A 233 5.16 16.84 -8.53
C GLU A 233 6.22 15.83 -9.02
N ASP A 234 7.39 15.83 -8.37
CA ASP A 234 8.52 14.95 -8.67
C ASP A 234 9.45 14.74 -7.45
N VAL A 235 10.47 13.89 -7.61
CA VAL A 235 11.41 13.56 -6.53
C VAL A 235 12.39 14.69 -6.29
N GLU A 236 12.77 15.39 -7.35
CA GLU A 236 13.68 16.54 -7.35
C GLU A 236 13.16 17.65 -6.45
N THR A 237 11.85 17.93 -6.50
CA THR A 237 11.16 18.88 -5.63
C THR A 237 11.32 18.51 -4.16
N VAL A 238 11.18 17.23 -3.82
CA VAL A 238 11.33 16.76 -2.44
C VAL A 238 12.78 16.88 -1.96
N VAL A 239 13.73 16.47 -2.80
CA VAL A 239 15.16 16.55 -2.49
C VAL A 239 15.59 18.00 -2.31
N ALA A 240 15.18 18.90 -3.20
CA ALA A 240 15.49 20.32 -3.10
C ALA A 240 14.90 20.95 -1.82
N ALA A 241 13.67 20.58 -1.45
CA ALA A 241 13.05 21.04 -0.21
C ALA A 241 13.81 20.57 1.03
N GLN A 242 14.25 19.31 1.04
CA GLN A 242 15.08 18.76 2.12
C GLN A 242 16.42 19.50 2.21
N GLU A 243 17.15 19.65 1.10
CA GLU A 243 18.44 20.34 1.09
C GLU A 243 18.31 21.80 1.56
N ALA A 244 17.26 22.51 1.12
CA ALA A 244 17.00 23.87 1.56
C ALA A 244 16.74 23.96 3.08
N TYR A 245 16.06 22.95 3.65
CA TYR A 245 15.86 22.86 5.09
C TYR A 245 17.16 22.59 5.84
N GLU A 246 17.93 21.57 5.42
CA GLU A 246 19.22 21.22 6.05
C GLU A 246 20.22 22.38 6.02
N ASN A 247 20.23 23.15 4.93
CA ASN A 247 21.12 24.30 4.76
C ASN A 247 20.68 25.55 5.53
N ARG A 248 19.46 25.60 6.09
CA ARG A 248 18.95 26.75 6.86
C ARG A 248 19.80 27.04 8.11
N GLY A 249 20.43 26.02 8.67
CA GLY A 249 21.35 26.12 9.82
C GLY A 249 22.83 26.35 9.46
N ALA A 250 23.17 26.61 8.19
CA ALA A 250 24.55 26.84 7.74
C ALA A 250 25.03 28.30 7.94
N VAL A 251 24.17 29.19 8.47
CA VAL A 251 24.58 30.51 8.95
C VAL A 251 25.33 30.30 10.28
N ALA A 252 26.55 30.84 10.39
CA ALA A 252 27.53 30.51 11.44
C ALA A 252 27.05 30.67 12.90
N ASP A 253 25.92 31.35 13.14
CA ASP A 253 25.35 31.61 14.47
C ASP A 253 23.94 31.01 14.70
N ALA A 254 23.40 30.23 13.75
CA ALA A 254 22.11 29.57 13.97
C ALA A 254 22.32 28.29 14.80
N PRO A 255 21.70 28.15 16.00
CA PRO A 255 21.72 26.88 16.71
C PRO A 255 21.07 25.82 15.81
N LYS A 256 21.79 24.73 15.51
CA LYS A 256 21.20 23.55 14.87
C LYS A 256 20.12 23.02 15.81
N ALA A 257 18.86 23.29 15.50
CA ALA A 257 17.75 22.68 16.21
C ALA A 257 17.71 21.21 15.80
N ILE A 258 18.40 20.36 16.55
CA ILE A 258 18.17 18.93 16.51
C ILE A 258 16.72 18.77 16.95
N LEU A 259 15.90 18.18 16.08
CA LEU A 259 14.52 17.80 16.38
C LEU A 259 14.59 16.62 17.37
N GLU A 260 14.91 16.94 18.63
CA GLU A 260 15.03 15.95 19.69
C GLU A 260 13.65 15.42 20.05
N THR A 261 13.48 14.12 19.83
CA THR A 261 12.38 13.34 20.39
C THR A 261 12.61 13.20 21.89
N TRP A 262 11.86 13.96 22.68
CA TRP A 262 11.82 13.75 24.12
C TRP A 262 10.75 12.70 24.47
N GLU A 263 11.15 11.44 24.57
CA GLU A 263 10.46 10.51 25.47
C GLU A 263 11.06 10.70 26.86
N THR A 264 10.31 11.30 27.78
CA THR A 264 10.63 11.17 29.21
C THR A 264 9.99 9.85 29.67
N PRO A 265 10.76 8.77 29.89
CA PRO A 265 10.19 7.61 30.56
C PRO A 265 9.71 8.06 31.94
N ILE A 266 8.42 7.86 32.21
CA ILE A 266 7.90 7.94 33.57
C ILE A 266 8.61 6.82 34.34
N VAL A 267 9.63 7.16 35.12
CA VAL A 267 10.20 6.24 36.09
C VAL A 267 9.17 6.13 37.20
N PRO A 268 8.46 5.00 37.38
CA PRO A 268 7.62 4.84 38.56
C PRO A 268 8.54 4.98 39.77
N THR A 269 8.18 5.86 40.70
CA THR A 269 8.91 6.01 41.96
C THR A 269 9.05 4.61 42.59
N PRO A 270 10.26 4.11 42.85
CA PRO A 270 10.41 2.80 43.47
C PRO A 270 9.68 2.85 44.81
N GLN A 271 8.65 2.02 44.96
CA GLN A 271 7.98 1.84 46.25
C GLN A 271 9.05 1.37 47.24
N PRO A 272 9.15 1.99 48.43
CA PRO A 272 10.02 1.48 49.47
C PRO A 272 9.63 0.03 49.74
N ALA A 273 10.60 -0.88 49.59
CA ALA A 273 10.37 -2.29 49.84
C ALA A 273 9.84 -2.47 51.26
N GLU A 274 8.71 -3.17 51.39
CA GLU A 274 8.20 -3.54 52.71
C GLU A 274 9.30 -4.28 53.49
N PRO A 275 9.57 -3.88 54.76
CA PRO A 275 10.56 -4.58 55.57
C PRO A 275 10.14 -6.04 55.70
N ARG A 276 10.98 -6.96 55.21
CA ARG A 276 10.74 -8.39 55.32
C ARG A 276 10.55 -8.75 56.80
N PRO A 277 9.49 -9.48 57.17
CA PRO A 277 9.32 -9.93 58.54
C PRO A 277 10.49 -10.84 58.94
N THR A 278 11.26 -10.41 59.94
CA THR A 278 12.29 -11.23 60.59
C THR A 278 11.63 -12.29 61.44
N TYR A 279 11.26 -13.41 60.83
CA TYR A 279 11.04 -14.66 61.53
C TYR A 279 11.82 -15.78 60.84
N GLU A 280 12.47 -16.60 61.65
CA GLU A 280 13.28 -17.77 61.30
C GLU A 280 14.78 -17.57 61.02
N ARG A 281 15.47 -16.89 61.95
CA ARG A 281 16.90 -17.17 62.22
C ARG A 281 17.17 -18.02 63.46
N GLU A 282 16.14 -18.58 64.10
CA GLU A 282 16.28 -19.40 65.32
C GLU A 282 16.18 -20.92 65.09
N ARG A 283 15.82 -21.42 63.90
CA ARG A 283 15.73 -22.87 63.66
C ARG A 283 17.02 -23.56 63.21
N VAL A 284 18.04 -22.82 62.77
CA VAL A 284 19.29 -23.41 62.25
C VAL A 284 20.38 -23.54 63.33
N LEU A 285 20.24 -22.88 64.48
CA LEU A 285 21.20 -23.01 65.60
C LEU A 285 20.89 -24.15 66.58
N ARG A 286 19.70 -24.76 66.53
CA ARG A 286 19.37 -25.97 67.33
C ARG A 286 19.64 -27.30 66.62
N ALA A 287 19.96 -27.30 65.32
CA ALA A 287 20.30 -28.52 64.57
C ALA A 287 21.78 -28.93 64.67
N ARG A 288 22.63 -28.13 65.36
CA ARG A 288 24.08 -28.36 65.46
C ARG A 288 24.60 -28.72 66.86
N SER A 289 23.73 -28.90 67.85
CA SER A 289 24.11 -29.26 69.24
C SER A 289 23.64 -30.65 69.71
N GLY A 290 23.17 -31.51 68.80
CA GLY A 290 22.69 -32.85 69.15
C GLY A 290 23.17 -33.95 68.23
N ARG A 291 24.44 -34.33 68.33
CA ARG A 291 24.92 -35.73 68.19
C ARG A 291 26.44 -35.80 68.40
N SER A 292 26.80 -36.05 69.65
CA SER A 292 28.03 -36.73 70.04
C SER A 292 27.81 -38.24 69.87
N PHE A 293 28.78 -38.92 69.26
CA PHE A 293 29.35 -40.20 69.68
C PHE A 293 30.79 -40.24 69.18
#